data_AF-A0A8T5MI68-F1
#
_entry.id   AF-A0A8T5MI68-F1
#
_cell.length_a   1.000
_cell.length_b   1.000
_cell.length_c   1.000
_cell.angle_alpha   90.00
_cell.angle_beta   90.00
_cell.angle_gamma   90.00
#
_symmetry.space_group_name_H-M   'P 1'
#
loop_
_entity.id
_entity.type
_entity.pdbx_description
1 polymer ?
#
loop_
_entity_poly.entity_id
_entity_poly.type
_entity_poly.pdbx_seq_one_letter_code
_entity_poly.pdbx_strand_id
1 'polypeptide(L)'
;MNKEFFDQWTKTQEETLGRFTKDPLLLGPTRETSEKVLKNMKASLKFYGTWANFCLKFQGPSTTAMEELYNQTADMMKGEVSPGDDYKEFYKRWIETYEKTFDGFLGSEEFSADLAAFVGDFMDFKKGHEDLLEDQLKRMSIPTKGDLDAAFKDIYILKKKVKDMDSLRENVDGLSADMVSTKNDLQKAKMEIAADSLRKKVDGLSADLVSTKNDLQKAKMEIAALKKKMETPSKKTRPSKK
;
A
#
# COMPACT_ATOMS: atom_id res chain seq x y z
N MET A 1 -24.06 -34.94 22.04
CA MET A 1 -25.00 -34.90 20.90
C MET A 1 -24.93 -36.28 20.25
N ASN A 2 -26.05 -37.03 20.14
CA ASN A 2 -25.99 -38.46 19.76
C ASN A 2 -25.67 -38.65 18.27
N LYS A 3 -24.76 -39.59 17.97
CA LYS A 3 -24.39 -39.98 16.59
C LYS A 3 -25.61 -40.35 15.73
N GLU A 4 -26.55 -41.10 16.32
CA GLU A 4 -27.80 -41.50 15.66
C GLU A 4 -28.65 -40.31 15.17
N PHE A 5 -28.68 -39.21 15.93
CA PHE A 5 -29.40 -38.01 15.52
C PHE A 5 -28.77 -37.37 14.27
N PHE A 6 -27.44 -37.28 14.23
CA PHE A 6 -26.72 -36.76 13.05
C PHE A 6 -26.86 -37.68 11.84
N ASP A 7 -26.79 -38.99 12.04
CA ASP A 7 -26.97 -39.98 10.96
C ASP A 7 -28.38 -39.87 10.37
N GLN A 8 -29.40 -39.76 11.22
CA GLN A 8 -30.79 -39.61 10.80
C GLN A 8 -31.06 -38.25 10.13
N TRP A 9 -30.47 -37.17 10.64
CA TRP A 9 -30.57 -35.84 10.03
C TRP A 9 -29.91 -35.82 8.65
N THR A 10 -28.70 -36.37 8.52
CA THR A 10 -27.96 -36.44 7.26
C THR A 10 -28.75 -37.23 6.22
N LYS A 11 -29.26 -38.41 6.58
CA LYS A 11 -30.09 -39.24 5.71
C LYS A 11 -31.35 -38.50 5.23
N THR A 12 -32.03 -37.81 6.15
CA THR A 12 -33.24 -37.04 5.82
C THR A 12 -32.93 -35.91 4.83
N GLN A 13 -31.79 -35.25 4.99
CA GLN A 13 -31.33 -34.21 4.07
C GLN A 13 -30.94 -34.79 2.71
N GLU A 14 -30.24 -35.92 2.65
CA GLU A 14 -29.90 -36.62 1.41
C GLU A 14 -31.15 -37.08 0.63
N GLU A 15 -32.15 -37.62 1.32
CA GLU A 15 -33.42 -38.03 0.71
C GLU A 15 -34.20 -36.82 0.16
N THR A 16 -34.21 -35.71 0.90
CA THR A 16 -34.84 -34.46 0.47
C THR A 16 -34.14 -33.89 -0.75
N LEU A 17 -32.81 -33.89 -0.77
CA LEU A 17 -32.02 -33.46 -1.92
C LEU A 17 -32.21 -34.38 -3.12
N GLY A 18 -32.30 -35.69 -2.89
CA GLY A 18 -32.60 -36.67 -3.94
C GLY A 18 -33.97 -36.46 -4.57
N ARG A 19 -34.97 -36.04 -3.80
CA ARG A 19 -36.29 -35.63 -4.33
C ARG A 19 -36.19 -34.31 -5.10
N PHE A 20 -35.47 -33.33 -4.56
CA PHE A 20 -35.24 -32.04 -5.21
C PHE A 20 -34.55 -32.21 -6.58
N THR A 21 -33.58 -33.11 -6.72
CA THR A 21 -32.90 -33.39 -8.01
C THR A 21 -33.81 -33.94 -9.12
N LYS A 22 -34.99 -34.45 -8.77
CA LYS A 22 -35.95 -35.04 -9.71
C LYS A 22 -37.06 -34.08 -10.11
N ASP A 23 -37.10 -32.87 -9.55
CA ASP A 23 -38.12 -31.88 -9.87
C ASP A 23 -37.88 -31.26 -11.27
N PRO A 24 -38.85 -31.36 -12.21
CA PRO A 24 -38.73 -30.79 -13.55
C PRO A 24 -38.47 -29.27 -13.57
N LEU A 25 -38.82 -28.53 -12.51
CA LEU A 25 -38.60 -27.09 -12.40
C LEU A 25 -37.10 -26.69 -12.34
N LEU A 26 -36.20 -27.63 -12.06
CA LEU A 26 -34.74 -27.39 -11.99
C LEU A 26 -34.00 -27.79 -13.28
N LEU A 27 -34.69 -28.31 -14.29
CA LEU A 27 -34.10 -28.84 -15.53
C LEU A 27 -33.92 -27.79 -16.65
N GLY A 28 -34.23 -26.51 -16.39
CA GLY A 28 -34.10 -25.38 -17.35
C GLY A 28 -32.76 -24.63 -17.29
N PRO A 29 -32.67 -23.35 -17.72
CA PRO A 29 -31.45 -22.50 -17.66
C PRO A 29 -30.82 -22.39 -16.26
N THR A 30 -31.55 -22.77 -15.22
CA THR A 30 -31.14 -22.86 -13.82
C THR A 30 -30.38 -24.16 -13.49
N ARG A 31 -30.31 -25.15 -14.39
CA ARG A 31 -29.74 -26.48 -14.13
C ARG A 31 -28.31 -26.44 -13.63
N GLU A 32 -27.43 -25.64 -14.27
CA GLU A 32 -26.04 -25.49 -13.84
C GLU A 32 -25.95 -24.89 -12.43
N THR A 33 -26.81 -23.91 -12.12
CA THR A 33 -26.89 -23.31 -10.77
C THR A 33 -27.41 -24.33 -9.76
N SER A 34 -28.43 -25.12 -10.10
CA SER A 34 -28.99 -26.18 -9.26
C SER A 34 -27.96 -27.26 -8.97
N GLU A 35 -27.19 -27.70 -9.98
CA GLU A 35 -26.11 -28.68 -9.82
C GLU A 35 -25.00 -28.17 -8.89
N LYS A 36 -24.60 -26.89 -9.02
CA LYS A 36 -23.64 -26.25 -8.09
C LYS A 36 -24.18 -26.19 -6.66
N VAL A 37 -25.42 -25.75 -6.47
CA VAL A 37 -26.08 -25.69 -5.14
C VAL A 37 -26.12 -27.08 -4.51
N LEU A 38 -26.50 -28.12 -5.28
CA LEU A 38 -26.55 -29.50 -4.81
C LEU A 38 -25.17 -30.04 -4.44
N LYS A 39 -24.15 -29.75 -5.25
CA LYS A 39 -22.76 -30.13 -4.96
C LYS A 39 -22.28 -29.48 -3.66
N ASN A 40 -22.56 -28.20 -3.46
CA ASN A 40 -22.21 -27.47 -2.24
C ASN A 40 -22.95 -28.01 -1.03
N MET A 41 -24.25 -28.29 -1.15
CA MET A 41 -25.03 -28.83 -0.04
C MET A 41 -24.54 -30.23 0.38
N LYS A 42 -24.14 -31.07 -0.58
CA LYS A 42 -23.48 -32.36 -0.28
C LYS A 42 -22.15 -32.17 0.45
N ALA A 43 -21.32 -31.21 0.01
CA ALA A 43 -20.06 -30.89 0.68
C ALA A 43 -20.31 -30.38 2.12
N SER A 44 -21.33 -29.54 2.33
CA SER A 44 -21.74 -29.07 3.66
C SER A 44 -22.18 -30.22 4.56
N LEU A 45 -23.04 -31.12 4.08
CA LEU A 45 -23.51 -32.27 4.86
C LEU A 45 -22.34 -33.19 5.24
N LYS A 46 -21.44 -33.46 4.30
CA LYS A 46 -20.22 -34.23 4.56
C LYS A 46 -19.37 -33.58 5.65
N PHE A 47 -19.10 -32.28 5.53
CA PHE A 47 -18.35 -31.51 6.53
C PHE A 47 -19.00 -31.58 7.92
N TYR A 48 -20.32 -31.37 8.02
CA TYR A 48 -21.01 -31.45 9.31
C TYR A 48 -20.95 -32.87 9.92
N GLY A 49 -21.03 -33.91 9.10
CA GLY A 49 -20.84 -35.29 9.56
C GLY A 49 -19.42 -35.54 10.09
N THR A 50 -18.40 -35.13 9.34
CA THR A 50 -16.99 -35.24 9.76
C THR A 50 -16.70 -34.42 11.01
N TRP A 51 -17.25 -33.21 11.11
CA TRP A 51 -17.14 -32.35 12.29
C TRP A 51 -17.82 -32.94 13.52
N ALA A 52 -19.02 -33.50 13.38
CA ALA A 52 -19.72 -34.17 14.48
C ALA A 52 -18.94 -35.39 14.99
N ASN A 53 -18.42 -36.21 14.07
CA ASN A 53 -17.59 -37.37 14.43
C ASN A 53 -16.28 -36.94 15.10
N PHE A 54 -15.62 -35.90 14.59
CA PHE A 54 -14.42 -35.33 15.22
C PHE A 54 -14.69 -34.86 16.65
N CYS A 55 -15.78 -34.09 16.86
CA CYS A 55 -16.18 -33.64 18.20
C CYS A 55 -16.48 -34.81 19.15
N LEU A 56 -17.17 -35.84 18.68
CA LEU A 56 -17.47 -37.04 19.48
C LEU A 56 -16.20 -37.78 19.90
N LYS A 57 -15.28 -38.00 18.96
CA LYS A 57 -13.99 -38.65 19.24
C LYS A 57 -13.15 -37.82 20.20
N PHE A 58 -13.17 -36.49 20.07
CA PHE A 58 -12.47 -35.58 20.97
C PHE A 58 -13.01 -35.61 22.41
N GLN A 59 -14.30 -35.91 22.61
CA GLN A 59 -14.87 -36.06 23.96
C GLN A 59 -14.47 -37.37 24.65
N GLY A 60 -14.15 -38.42 23.89
CA GLY A 60 -13.81 -39.76 24.42
C GLY A 60 -12.66 -39.79 25.44
N PRO A 61 -11.48 -39.18 25.14
CA PRO A 61 -10.36 -39.10 26.07
C PRO A 61 -10.72 -38.50 27.43
N SER A 62 -11.61 -37.50 27.46
CA SER A 62 -12.06 -36.88 28.71
C SER A 62 -12.86 -37.85 29.57
N THR A 63 -13.71 -38.67 28.96
CA THR A 63 -14.50 -39.68 29.69
C THR A 63 -13.59 -40.79 30.21
N THR A 64 -12.63 -41.26 29.42
CA THR A 64 -11.66 -42.28 29.84
C THR A 64 -10.75 -41.78 30.96
N ALA A 65 -10.23 -40.55 30.84
CA ALA A 65 -9.39 -39.94 31.88
C ALA A 65 -10.15 -39.76 33.21
N MET A 66 -11.44 -39.42 33.14
CA MET A 66 -12.29 -39.30 34.32
C MET A 66 -12.56 -40.65 34.99
N GLU A 67 -12.82 -41.72 34.23
CA GLU A 67 -12.97 -43.07 34.77
C GLU A 67 -11.66 -43.58 35.39
N GLU A 68 -10.53 -43.34 34.74
CA GLU A 68 -9.22 -43.75 35.25
C GLU A 68 -8.87 -42.99 36.54
N LEU A 69 -9.13 -41.68 36.58
CA LEU A 69 -8.97 -40.87 37.79
C LEU A 69 -9.87 -41.36 38.92
N TYR A 70 -11.15 -41.66 38.63
CA TYR A 70 -12.09 -42.18 39.62
C TYR A 70 -11.56 -43.48 40.24
N ASN A 71 -11.09 -44.42 39.43
CA ASN A 71 -10.54 -45.68 39.91
C ASN A 71 -9.24 -45.49 40.71
N GLN A 72 -8.35 -44.59 40.29
CA GLN A 72 -7.10 -44.29 40.99
C GLN A 72 -7.31 -43.55 42.31
N THR A 73 -8.42 -42.82 42.45
CA THR A 73 -8.69 -41.96 43.61
C THR A 73 -9.86 -42.41 44.48
N ALA A 74 -10.53 -43.51 44.11
CA ALA A 74 -11.66 -44.08 44.83
C ALA A 74 -11.35 -44.39 46.31
N ASP A 75 -10.13 -44.84 46.61
CA ASP A 75 -9.74 -45.17 47.99
C ASP A 75 -9.37 -43.93 48.81
N MET A 76 -8.90 -42.85 48.18
CA MET A 76 -8.70 -41.54 48.83
C MET A 76 -10.02 -40.84 49.15
N MET A 77 -11.07 -41.08 48.35
CA MET A 77 -12.39 -40.48 48.58
C MET A 77 -13.26 -41.24 49.60
N LYS A 78 -12.86 -42.45 50.03
CA LYS A 78 -13.60 -43.25 51.03
C LYS A 78 -13.31 -42.85 52.48
N GLY A 79 -12.19 -42.15 52.74
CA GLY A 79 -11.82 -41.64 54.07
C GLY A 79 -12.27 -40.19 54.31
N GLU A 80 -12.13 -39.69 55.54
CA GLU A 80 -12.25 -38.25 55.81
C GLU A 80 -11.13 -37.52 55.05
N VAL A 81 -11.47 -36.87 53.95
CA VAL A 81 -10.54 -36.07 53.14
C VAL A 81 -10.06 -34.90 53.99
N SER A 82 -8.78 -34.90 54.34
CA SER A 82 -8.20 -33.82 55.15
C SER A 82 -8.02 -32.57 54.28
N PRO A 83 -8.44 -31.36 54.70
CA PRO A 83 -8.33 -30.17 53.88
C PRO A 83 -6.85 -29.74 53.78
N GLY A 84 -6.17 -30.13 52.69
CA GLY A 84 -4.81 -29.69 52.42
C GLY A 84 -4.04 -30.63 51.48
N ASP A 85 -3.39 -31.63 52.05
CA ASP A 85 -2.45 -32.48 51.32
C ASP A 85 -3.16 -33.49 50.39
N ASP A 86 -4.28 -34.07 50.82
CA ASP A 86 -5.09 -35.00 50.01
C ASP A 86 -5.64 -34.32 48.74
N TYR A 87 -6.05 -33.04 48.84
CA TYR A 87 -6.58 -32.28 47.70
C TYR A 87 -5.49 -31.93 46.68
N LYS A 88 -4.28 -31.61 47.14
CA LYS A 88 -3.12 -31.38 46.25
C LYS A 88 -2.70 -32.65 45.54
N GLU A 89 -2.69 -33.78 46.24
CA GLU A 89 -2.34 -35.08 45.66
C GLU A 89 -3.40 -35.53 44.63
N PHE A 90 -4.69 -35.30 44.92
CA PHE A 90 -5.77 -35.49 43.95
C PHE A 90 -5.58 -34.62 42.71
N TYR A 91 -5.33 -33.32 42.87
CA TYR A 91 -5.18 -32.40 41.74
C TYR A 91 -3.96 -32.74 40.88
N LYS A 92 -2.86 -33.17 41.51
CA LYS A 92 -1.67 -33.66 40.82
C LYS A 92 -2.01 -34.89 39.97
N ARG A 93 -2.66 -35.90 40.56
CA ARG A 93 -3.11 -37.10 39.82
C ARG A 93 -4.10 -36.77 38.72
N TRP A 94 -4.97 -35.79 38.93
CA TRP A 94 -5.90 -35.31 37.90
C TRP A 94 -5.16 -34.75 36.70
N ILE A 95 -4.21 -33.83 36.92
CA ILE A 95 -3.40 -33.25 35.84
C ILE A 95 -2.59 -34.34 35.13
N GLU A 96 -1.87 -35.19 35.87
CA GLU A 96 -1.00 -36.23 35.29
C GLU A 96 -1.81 -37.23 34.45
N THR A 97 -2.99 -37.65 34.92
CA THR A 97 -3.86 -38.57 34.18
C THR A 97 -4.41 -37.90 32.92
N TYR A 98 -4.90 -36.66 33.01
CA TYR A 98 -5.38 -35.95 31.83
C TYR A 98 -4.28 -35.67 30.81
N GLU A 99 -3.10 -35.23 31.26
CA GLU A 99 -1.94 -34.97 30.40
C GLU A 99 -1.54 -36.24 29.66
N LYS A 100 -1.39 -37.36 30.36
CA LYS A 100 -1.06 -38.65 29.75
C LYS A 100 -2.12 -39.11 28.74
N THR A 101 -3.40 -39.02 29.07
CA THR A 101 -4.48 -39.48 28.17
C THR A 101 -4.59 -38.58 26.94
N PHE A 102 -4.44 -37.25 27.09
CA PHE A 102 -4.50 -36.32 25.97
C PHE A 102 -3.23 -36.32 25.11
N ASP A 103 -2.05 -36.48 25.69
CA ASP A 103 -0.80 -36.62 24.92
C ASP A 103 -0.85 -37.87 24.03
N GLY A 104 -1.32 -39.00 24.58
CA GLY A 104 -1.51 -40.22 23.80
C GLY A 104 -2.55 -40.06 22.70
N PHE A 105 -3.67 -39.38 22.99
CA PHE A 105 -4.73 -39.15 22.01
C PHE A 105 -4.30 -38.18 20.90
N LEU A 106 -3.73 -37.02 21.25
CA LEU A 106 -3.29 -36.02 20.28
C LEU A 106 -2.08 -36.50 19.47
N GLY A 107 -1.23 -37.34 20.06
CA GLY A 107 -0.12 -38.00 19.39
C GLY A 107 -0.52 -39.22 18.55
N SER A 108 -1.80 -39.62 18.57
CA SER A 108 -2.26 -40.79 17.81
C SER A 108 -2.32 -40.50 16.30
N GLU A 109 -1.98 -41.51 15.50
CA GLU A 109 -2.18 -41.46 14.04
C GLU A 109 -3.67 -41.30 13.68
N GLU A 110 -4.55 -41.85 14.50
CA GLU A 110 -6.01 -41.78 14.34
C GLU A 110 -6.52 -40.33 14.45
N PHE A 111 -6.09 -39.59 15.49
CA PHE A 111 -6.42 -38.17 15.63
C PHE A 111 -5.88 -37.34 14.46
N SER A 112 -4.64 -37.59 14.05
CA SER A 112 -4.02 -36.89 12.92
C SER A 112 -4.76 -37.15 11.60
N ALA A 113 -5.21 -38.39 11.37
CA ALA A 113 -6.02 -38.76 10.22
C ALA A 113 -7.41 -38.11 10.26
N ASP A 114 -8.07 -38.09 11.42
CA ASP A 114 -9.36 -37.43 11.60
C ASP A 114 -9.27 -35.91 11.40
N LEU A 115 -8.19 -35.28 11.90
CA LEU A 115 -7.93 -33.85 11.69
C LEU A 115 -7.67 -33.54 10.20
N ALA A 116 -6.90 -34.40 9.51
CA ALA A 116 -6.67 -34.26 8.08
C ALA A 116 -7.98 -34.38 7.27
N ALA A 117 -8.85 -35.33 7.64
CA ALA A 117 -10.17 -35.48 7.04
C ALA A 117 -11.06 -34.25 7.31
N PHE A 118 -11.08 -33.74 8.54
CA PHE A 118 -11.80 -32.52 8.91
C PHE A 118 -11.34 -31.30 8.09
N VAL A 119 -10.03 -31.07 8.00
CA VAL A 119 -9.46 -29.96 7.23
C VAL A 119 -9.76 -30.12 5.75
N GLY A 120 -9.66 -31.33 5.20
CA GLY A 120 -10.01 -31.61 3.80
C GLY A 120 -11.47 -31.27 3.50
N ASP A 121 -12.40 -31.80 4.29
CA ASP A 121 -13.83 -31.56 4.11
C ASP A 121 -14.21 -30.09 4.36
N PHE A 122 -13.54 -29.41 5.29
CA PHE A 122 -13.71 -27.96 5.51
C PHE A 122 -13.28 -27.15 4.30
N MET A 123 -12.15 -27.49 3.67
CA MET A 123 -11.67 -26.79 2.49
C MET A 123 -12.59 -26.98 1.29
N ASP A 124 -13.12 -28.19 1.11
CA ASP A 124 -14.12 -28.48 0.08
C ASP A 124 -15.44 -27.72 0.32
N PHE A 125 -15.91 -27.67 1.57
CA PHE A 125 -17.06 -26.86 1.97
C PHE A 125 -16.82 -25.36 1.70
N LYS A 126 -15.67 -24.83 2.12
CA LYS A 126 -15.32 -23.41 1.96
C LYS A 126 -15.25 -23.02 0.48
N LYS A 127 -14.61 -23.84 -0.35
CA LYS A 127 -14.52 -23.60 -1.80
C LYS A 127 -15.91 -23.57 -2.44
N GLY A 128 -16.76 -24.54 -2.10
CA GLY A 128 -18.14 -24.55 -2.59
C GLY A 128 -18.96 -23.34 -2.15
N HIS A 129 -18.79 -22.92 -0.90
CA HIS A 129 -19.45 -21.74 -0.35
C HIS A 129 -18.96 -20.44 -0.98
N GLU A 130 -17.65 -20.30 -1.26
CA GLU A 130 -17.05 -19.16 -1.96
C GLU A 130 -17.55 -19.08 -3.41
N ASP A 131 -17.60 -20.21 -4.14
CA ASP A 131 -18.13 -20.27 -5.51
C ASP A 131 -19.61 -19.82 -5.58
N LEU A 132 -20.43 -20.25 -4.61
CA LEU A 132 -21.85 -19.87 -4.55
C LEU A 132 -22.03 -18.40 -4.17
N LEU A 133 -21.23 -17.90 -3.22
CA LEU A 133 -21.22 -16.49 -2.85
C LEU A 133 -20.83 -15.61 -4.03
N GLU A 134 -19.81 -15.97 -4.80
CA GLU A 134 -19.43 -15.21 -5.99
C GLU A 134 -20.54 -15.17 -7.04
N ASP A 135 -21.16 -16.30 -7.36
CA ASP A 135 -22.26 -16.36 -8.32
C ASP A 135 -23.46 -15.53 -7.84
N GLN A 136 -23.73 -15.53 -6.53
CA GLN A 136 -24.84 -14.79 -5.93
C GLN A 136 -24.53 -13.28 -5.81
N LEU A 137 -23.30 -12.90 -5.51
CA LEU A 137 -22.83 -11.51 -5.50
C LEU A 137 -22.82 -10.91 -6.91
N LYS A 138 -22.37 -11.67 -7.92
CA LYS A 138 -22.46 -11.29 -9.35
C LYS A 138 -23.91 -11.04 -9.78
N ARG A 139 -24.86 -11.88 -9.35
CA ARG A 139 -26.30 -11.67 -9.61
C ARG A 139 -26.87 -10.43 -8.91
N MET A 140 -26.34 -10.06 -7.74
CA MET A 140 -26.75 -8.85 -7.01
C MET A 140 -25.95 -7.60 -7.40
N SER A 141 -25.05 -7.69 -8.39
CA SER A 141 -24.13 -6.60 -8.78
C SER A 141 -23.29 -6.07 -7.61
N ILE A 142 -23.03 -6.89 -6.60
CA ILE A 142 -22.17 -6.55 -5.45
C ILE A 142 -20.74 -7.02 -5.79
N PRO A 143 -19.71 -6.18 -5.62
CA PRO A 143 -18.34 -6.53 -5.94
C PRO A 143 -17.89 -7.82 -5.23
N THR A 144 -17.26 -8.72 -5.99
CA THR A 144 -16.73 -9.98 -5.48
C THR A 144 -15.32 -9.81 -4.91
N LYS A 145 -14.80 -10.84 -4.24
CA LYS A 145 -13.43 -10.84 -3.71
C LYS A 145 -12.37 -10.63 -4.80
N GLY A 146 -12.59 -11.19 -6.00
CA GLY A 146 -11.73 -10.95 -7.16
C GLY A 146 -11.75 -9.49 -7.64
N ASP A 147 -12.90 -8.83 -7.58
CA ASP A 147 -13.03 -7.41 -7.91
C ASP A 147 -12.33 -6.52 -6.87
N LEU A 148 -12.35 -6.95 -5.60
CA LEU A 148 -11.66 -6.29 -4.49
C LEU A 148 -10.13 -6.44 -4.61
N ASP A 149 -9.63 -7.62 -4.95
CA ASP A 149 -8.19 -7.86 -5.22
C ASP A 149 -7.71 -7.07 -6.45
N ALA A 150 -8.52 -6.99 -7.51
CA ALA A 150 -8.26 -6.14 -8.67
C ALA A 150 -8.23 -4.65 -8.28
N ALA A 151 -9.21 -4.20 -7.49
CA ALA A 151 -9.24 -2.82 -6.98
C ALA A 151 -8.03 -2.52 -6.08
N PHE A 152 -7.59 -3.45 -5.23
CA PHE A 152 -6.37 -3.28 -4.44
C PHE A 152 -5.11 -3.21 -5.30
N LYS A 153 -5.04 -4.02 -6.36
CA LYS A 153 -3.94 -3.95 -7.34
C LYS A 153 -3.95 -2.60 -8.08
N ASP A 154 -5.11 -2.10 -8.45
CA ASP A 154 -5.26 -0.80 -9.11
C ASP A 154 -4.90 0.35 -8.16
N ILE A 155 -5.31 0.31 -6.90
CA ILE A 155 -4.90 1.27 -5.85
C ILE A 155 -3.37 1.26 -5.68
N TYR A 156 -2.74 0.08 -5.68
CA TYR A 156 -1.29 -0.04 -5.59
C TYR A 156 -0.58 0.61 -6.79
N ILE A 157 -1.06 0.35 -8.01
CA ILE A 157 -0.52 0.95 -9.24
C ILE A 157 -0.72 2.47 -9.24
N LEU A 158 -1.88 2.94 -8.80
CA LEU A 158 -2.18 4.37 -8.67
C LEU A 158 -1.26 5.04 -7.65
N LYS A 159 -1.05 4.44 -6.48
CA LYS A 159 -0.11 4.96 -5.47
C LYS A 159 1.32 5.07 -6.01
N LYS A 160 1.75 4.10 -6.82
CA LYS A 160 3.05 4.14 -7.49
C LYS A 160 3.14 5.32 -8.47
N LYS A 161 2.12 5.49 -9.33
CA LYS A 161 2.06 6.61 -10.29
C LYS A 161 2.03 7.98 -9.61
N VAL A 162 1.35 8.12 -8.47
CA VAL A 162 1.34 9.37 -7.68
C VAL A 162 2.74 9.68 -7.15
N LYS A 163 3.43 8.68 -6.59
CA LYS A 163 4.81 8.85 -6.12
C LYS A 163 5.78 9.26 -7.24
N ASP A 164 5.63 8.67 -8.42
CA ASP A 164 6.42 9.03 -9.59
C ASP A 164 6.11 10.49 -10.03
N MET A 165 4.84 10.90 -10.00
CA MET A 165 4.43 12.30 -10.27
C MET A 165 4.98 13.30 -9.26
N ASP A 166 5.00 12.96 -7.96
CA ASP A 166 5.58 13.82 -6.93
C ASP A 166 7.09 14.02 -7.17
N SER A 167 7.81 12.95 -7.55
CA SER A 167 9.23 13.07 -7.89
C SER A 167 9.47 13.90 -9.16
N LEU A 168 8.59 13.80 -10.16
CA LEU A 168 8.66 14.63 -11.36
C LEU A 168 8.38 16.10 -11.03
N ARG A 169 7.42 16.37 -10.13
CA ARG A 169 7.10 17.72 -9.65
C ARG A 169 8.28 18.35 -8.91
N GLU A 170 8.94 17.59 -8.04
CA GLU A 170 10.15 18.04 -7.32
C GLU A 170 11.29 18.40 -8.30
N ASN A 171 11.50 17.59 -9.34
CA ASN A 171 12.47 17.90 -10.39
C ASN A 171 12.11 19.16 -11.19
N VAL A 172 10.81 19.38 -11.48
CA VAL A 172 10.34 20.59 -12.18
C VAL A 172 10.49 21.84 -11.30
N ASP A 173 10.18 21.74 -10.01
CA ASP A 173 10.37 22.83 -9.04
C ASP A 173 11.87 23.18 -8.93
N GLY A 174 12.75 22.16 -8.91
CA GLY A 174 14.21 22.35 -8.95
C GLY A 174 14.70 23.03 -10.24
N LEU A 175 14.25 22.55 -11.41
CA LEU A 175 14.61 23.17 -12.70
C LEU A 175 14.09 24.60 -12.83
N SER A 176 12.92 24.90 -12.28
CA SER A 176 12.37 26.25 -12.22
C SER A 176 13.22 27.16 -11.33
N ALA A 177 13.65 26.68 -10.17
CA ALA A 177 14.56 27.41 -9.27
C ALA A 177 15.92 27.68 -9.94
N ASP A 178 16.51 26.68 -10.60
CA ASP A 178 17.77 26.81 -11.35
C ASP A 178 17.63 27.78 -12.53
N MET A 179 16.49 27.76 -13.23
CA MET A 179 16.18 28.70 -14.31
C MET A 179 16.06 30.14 -13.79
N VAL A 180 15.44 30.35 -12.62
CA VAL A 180 15.36 31.68 -11.97
C VAL A 180 16.75 32.15 -11.54
N SER A 181 17.58 31.28 -10.96
CA SER A 181 18.97 31.60 -10.62
C SER A 181 19.76 32.02 -11.85
N THR A 182 19.71 31.22 -12.91
CA THR A 182 20.42 31.48 -14.18
C THR A 182 19.96 32.79 -14.82
N LYS A 183 18.65 33.10 -14.75
CA LYS A 183 18.11 34.37 -15.23
C LYS A 183 18.65 35.57 -14.44
N ASN A 184 18.75 35.44 -13.12
CA ASN A 184 19.29 36.48 -12.25
C ASN A 184 20.79 36.70 -12.51
N ASP A 185 21.56 35.61 -12.64
CA ASP A 185 22.99 35.67 -12.97
C ASP A 185 23.22 36.33 -14.34
N LEU A 186 22.39 35.99 -15.35
CA LEU A 186 22.45 36.63 -16.67
C LEU A 186 22.11 38.13 -16.62
N GLN A 187 21.12 38.52 -15.81
CA GLN A 187 20.77 39.94 -15.61
C GLN A 187 21.93 40.70 -14.97
N LYS A 188 22.56 40.12 -13.94
CA LYS A 188 23.73 40.68 -13.28
C LYS A 188 24.90 40.85 -14.26
N ALA A 189 25.24 39.81 -15.02
CA ALA A 189 26.31 39.86 -16.02
C ALA A 189 26.05 40.93 -17.10
N LYS A 190 24.80 41.11 -17.54
CA LYS A 190 24.42 42.18 -18.48
C LYS A 190 24.63 43.57 -17.88
N MET A 191 24.30 43.78 -16.60
CA MET A 191 24.54 45.05 -15.92
C MET A 191 26.05 45.35 -15.77
N GLU A 192 26.85 44.33 -15.45
CA GLU A 192 28.31 44.46 -15.35
C GLU A 192 28.95 44.85 -16.69
N ILE A 193 28.55 44.20 -17.80
CA ILE A 193 29.04 44.55 -19.15
C ILE A 193 28.63 45.98 -19.54
N ALA A 194 27.39 46.39 -19.22
CA ALA A 194 26.93 47.75 -19.49
C ALA A 194 27.70 48.81 -18.68
N ALA A 195 27.99 48.52 -17.41
CA ALA A 195 28.79 49.38 -16.55
C ALA A 195 30.23 49.52 -17.07
N ASP A 196 30.87 48.43 -17.48
CA ASP A 196 32.22 48.46 -18.07
C ASP A 196 32.28 49.26 -19.38
N SER A 197 31.24 49.17 -20.22
CA SER A 197 31.15 49.94 -21.46
C SER A 197 31.01 51.44 -21.20
N LEU A 198 30.17 51.82 -20.23
CA LEU A 198 30.03 53.22 -19.80
C LEU A 198 31.34 53.75 -19.21
N ARG A 199 32.01 52.96 -18.37
CA ARG A 199 33.29 53.33 -17.77
C ARG A 199 34.36 53.62 -18.82
N LYS A 200 34.50 52.75 -19.83
CA LYS A 200 35.40 52.97 -20.97
C LYS A 200 35.11 54.26 -21.73
N LYS A 201 33.83 54.61 -21.93
CA LYS A 201 33.45 55.87 -22.59
C LYS A 201 33.82 57.10 -21.75
N VAL A 202 33.62 57.03 -20.43
CA VAL A 202 33.98 58.12 -19.51
C VAL A 202 35.50 58.32 -19.48
N ASP A 203 36.27 57.24 -19.47
CA ASP A 203 37.74 57.30 -19.53
C ASP A 203 38.22 57.95 -20.83
N GLY A 204 37.59 57.60 -21.97
CA GLY A 204 37.88 58.21 -23.28
C GLY A 204 37.55 59.70 -23.34
N LEU A 205 36.35 60.09 -22.89
CA LEU A 205 35.96 61.51 -22.85
C LEU A 205 36.84 62.33 -21.90
N SER A 206 37.28 61.73 -20.80
CA SER A 206 38.23 62.36 -19.89
C SER A 206 39.58 62.61 -20.56
N ALA A 207 40.06 61.67 -21.39
CA ALA A 207 41.26 61.86 -22.19
C ALA A 207 41.10 62.96 -23.26
N ASP A 208 39.96 62.98 -23.96
CA ASP A 208 39.66 63.98 -24.98
C ASP A 208 39.53 65.40 -24.39
N LEU A 209 38.92 65.52 -23.20
CA LEU A 209 38.82 66.79 -22.47
C LEU A 209 40.20 67.32 -22.09
N VAL A 210 41.09 66.44 -21.62
CA VAL A 210 42.48 66.81 -21.32
C VAL A 210 43.20 67.29 -22.57
N SER A 211 43.04 66.60 -23.71
CA SER A 211 43.61 67.05 -24.99
C SER A 211 43.07 68.42 -25.41
N THR A 212 41.75 68.60 -25.38
CA THR A 212 41.11 69.86 -25.80
C THR A 212 41.52 71.02 -24.88
N LYS A 213 41.66 70.76 -23.58
CA LYS A 213 42.18 71.75 -22.62
C LYS A 213 43.60 72.17 -22.99
N ASN A 214 44.45 71.22 -23.37
CA ASN A 214 45.82 71.51 -23.82
C ASN A 214 45.83 72.31 -25.14
N ASP A 215 44.97 71.94 -26.10
CA ASP A 215 44.85 72.65 -27.38
C ASP A 215 44.31 74.08 -27.21
N LEU A 216 43.32 74.29 -26.33
CA LEU A 216 42.80 75.63 -26.02
C LEU A 216 43.86 76.50 -25.34
N GLN A 217 44.66 75.93 -24.43
CA GLN A 217 45.79 76.65 -23.84
C GLN A 217 46.76 77.09 -24.94
N LYS A 218 47.05 76.22 -25.90
CA LYS A 218 47.88 76.55 -27.07
C LYS A 218 47.26 77.65 -27.94
N ALA A 219 45.99 77.55 -28.29
CA ALA A 219 45.30 78.57 -29.09
C ALA A 219 45.20 79.93 -28.39
N LYS A 220 45.01 79.95 -27.06
CA LYS A 220 45.07 81.19 -26.27
C LYS A 220 46.45 81.85 -26.37
N MET A 221 47.52 81.07 -26.34
CA MET A 221 48.88 81.59 -26.57
C MET A 221 49.03 82.18 -27.98
N GLU A 222 48.43 81.57 -29.00
CA GLU A 222 48.47 82.06 -30.40
C GLU A 222 47.64 83.32 -30.63
N ILE A 223 46.43 83.43 -30.06
CA ILE A 223 45.60 84.64 -30.16
C ILE A 223 46.27 85.82 -29.45
N ALA A 224 46.91 85.57 -28.30
CA ALA A 224 47.71 86.60 -27.63
C ALA A 224 48.83 87.11 -28.55
N ALA A 225 49.43 86.23 -29.37
CA ALA A 225 50.43 86.61 -30.35
C ALA A 225 49.84 87.38 -31.55
N LEU A 226 48.63 87.04 -32.03
CA LEU A 226 47.98 87.72 -33.16
C LEU A 226 47.39 89.09 -32.79
N LYS A 227 46.82 89.24 -31.59
CA LYS A 227 46.29 90.53 -31.12
C LYS A 227 47.38 91.60 -31.09
N LYS A 228 48.62 91.19 -30.78
CA LYS A 228 49.81 92.02 -30.86
C LYS A 228 50.14 92.52 -32.29
N LYS A 229 49.57 91.92 -33.35
CA LYS A 229 49.83 92.27 -34.76
C LYS A 229 48.80 93.20 -35.42
N MET A 230 47.54 93.33 -34.92
CA MET A 230 46.46 94.06 -35.64
C MET A 230 46.29 95.55 -35.28
N GLU A 231 47.00 96.10 -34.29
CA GLU A 231 46.83 97.51 -33.86
C GLU A 231 47.46 98.57 -34.82
N THR A 232 47.46 98.37 -36.14
CA THR A 232 48.01 99.36 -37.11
C THR A 232 47.20 99.48 -38.43
N PRO A 233 46.65 100.66 -38.83
CA PRO A 233 45.88 100.82 -40.09
C PRO A 233 46.46 101.84 -41.13
N SER A 234 46.21 101.66 -42.46
CA SER A 234 46.41 102.71 -43.51
C SER A 234 45.59 102.55 -44.83
N LYS A 235 45.55 103.64 -45.63
CA LYS A 235 44.53 104.19 -46.59
C LYS A 235 44.70 103.88 -48.12
N LYS A 236 43.62 104.20 -48.87
CA LYS A 236 43.38 104.47 -50.34
C LYS A 236 44.56 104.95 -51.21
N THR A 237 44.56 104.58 -52.52
CA THR A 237 44.70 105.52 -53.70
C THR A 237 44.45 104.88 -55.09
N ARG A 238 43.87 105.66 -56.03
CA ARG A 238 43.75 105.44 -57.50
C ARG A 238 44.93 106.10 -58.24
N PRO A 239 45.28 105.74 -59.50
CA PRO A 239 45.29 106.75 -60.59
C PRO A 239 44.94 106.26 -62.03
N SER A 240 44.78 107.22 -62.95
CA SER A 240 44.53 107.13 -64.42
C SER A 240 45.80 106.79 -65.24
N LYS A 241 45.82 106.40 -66.53
CA LYS A 241 45.24 106.89 -67.82
C LYS A 241 45.07 105.67 -68.77
N LYS A 242 44.19 105.63 -69.78
CA LYS A 242 43.99 106.53 -70.93
C LYS A 242 42.57 106.35 -71.46
#